data_AF-A0A1H1LP01-F1
#
_entry.id   AF-A0A1H1LP01-F1
#
_cell.length_a   1.000
_cell.length_b   1.000
_cell.length_c   1.000
_cell.angle_alpha   90.00
_cell.angle_beta   90.00
_cell.angle_gamma   90.00
#
_symmetry.space_group_name_H-M   'P 1'
#
loop_
_entity.id
_entity.type
_entity.pdbx_description
1 polymer ?
#
loop_
_entity_poly.entity_id
_entity_poly.type
_entity_poly.pdbx_seq_one_letter_code
_entity_poly.pdbx_strand_id
1 'polypeptide(L)'
;MTRITPHRTLQFCAGLLFSFAFGASAEPFAYPETNPFMATVAGTPDKLKAPVPDEIDVQQDDLSVRVLPDRKLPPALSRYRDLHFRVAWQDEPAPLIFLIAGTGSGYDSSRMDYLKRLFWQAGMHVIVLSSPSNHDFIAAASNSGMPGVGADDARDLHTAMTLALQEAQDKKGFEVTEYRLAGFSLGALHAAFVAELDSHLGQFNFDKVLLLNPPVDLYASVGRLDELSYTRIDGVSDTESFYEHIFQKLSRHFAERGNNDIQASLFYEIQNSPEALTDAELAMLIGAVFRFSAADLNFMSDLINDGGRFAPVGKELKVSTSLTPYLRRALFCDFTCYVNSQLWPAWEAKNAGRSIDDMAYETSLRSLHEFLQDNPHIAAVSNADDLILTRKDYEFLADTFGENAYLYPHGGHGGNLDYQPVTERYMTFLQGGNHE
;
A
#
# COMPACT_ATOMS: atom_id res chain seq x y z
N MET A 1 -59.07 42.12 -65.78
CA MET A 1 -59.63 41.36 -64.65
C MET A 1 -59.09 39.93 -64.71
N THR A 2 -59.09 39.24 -63.56
CA THR A 2 -58.66 37.85 -63.29
C THR A 2 -57.16 37.55 -63.07
N ARG A 3 -56.92 36.99 -61.87
CA ARG A 3 -55.66 36.51 -61.26
C ARG A 3 -55.18 35.22 -61.93
N ILE A 4 -53.85 34.99 -61.98
CA ILE A 4 -53.25 33.65 -61.91
C ILE A 4 -51.94 33.72 -61.09
N THR A 5 -51.86 32.87 -60.06
CA THR A 5 -50.75 32.59 -59.14
C THR A 5 -49.65 31.71 -59.76
N PRO A 6 -48.37 31.84 -59.35
CA PRO A 6 -47.37 30.80 -59.60
C PRO A 6 -47.08 29.96 -58.34
N HIS A 7 -47.13 28.64 -58.48
CA HIS A 7 -46.64 27.68 -57.49
C HIS A 7 -45.10 27.59 -57.55
N ARG A 8 -44.46 27.71 -56.38
CA ARG A 8 -43.03 27.46 -56.16
C ARG A 8 -42.81 25.99 -55.85
N THR A 9 -41.95 25.35 -56.63
CA THR A 9 -41.46 23.97 -56.44
C THR A 9 -40.38 23.96 -55.34
N LEU A 10 -40.57 23.11 -54.32
CA LEU A 10 -39.65 22.92 -53.21
C LEU A 10 -38.68 21.78 -53.59
N GLN A 11 -37.40 22.10 -53.82
CA GLN A 11 -36.33 21.10 -53.98
C GLN A 11 -35.72 20.78 -52.61
N PHE A 12 -35.82 19.52 -52.22
CA PHE A 12 -35.20 18.95 -51.02
C PHE A 12 -33.73 18.62 -51.33
N CYS A 13 -32.79 19.38 -50.76
CA CYS A 13 -31.37 19.02 -50.77
C CYS A 13 -31.08 18.12 -49.57
N ALA A 14 -30.87 16.83 -49.80
CA ALA A 14 -30.32 15.90 -48.81
C ALA A 14 -28.80 16.11 -48.74
N GLY A 15 -28.33 16.77 -47.69
CA GLY A 15 -26.90 16.86 -47.36
C GLY A 15 -26.42 15.57 -46.69
N LEU A 16 -25.48 14.87 -47.33
CA LEU A 16 -24.70 13.81 -46.70
C LEU A 16 -23.70 14.44 -45.71
N LEU A 17 -23.98 14.28 -44.41
CA LEU A 17 -23.01 14.51 -43.34
C LEU A 17 -22.12 13.27 -43.24
N PHE A 18 -20.85 13.40 -43.66
CA PHE A 18 -19.80 12.44 -43.34
C PHE A 18 -19.37 12.67 -41.88
N SER A 19 -19.88 11.85 -40.97
CA SER A 19 -19.35 11.76 -39.61
C SER A 19 -18.03 10.99 -39.67
N PHE A 20 -16.90 11.70 -39.62
CA PHE A 20 -15.62 11.10 -39.28
C PHE A 20 -15.65 10.73 -37.79
N ALA A 21 -15.92 9.45 -37.49
CA ALA A 21 -15.65 8.91 -36.18
C ALA A 21 -14.12 8.80 -36.02
N PHE A 22 -13.52 9.77 -35.36
CA PHE A 22 -12.20 9.59 -34.75
C PHE A 22 -12.37 8.56 -33.63
N GLY A 23 -12.15 7.29 -33.94
CA GLY A 23 -11.86 6.31 -32.91
C GLY A 23 -10.49 6.65 -32.34
N ALA A 24 -10.46 7.34 -31.21
CA ALA A 24 -9.26 7.38 -30.38
C ALA A 24 -8.98 5.94 -29.93
N SER A 25 -8.11 5.25 -30.65
CA SER A 25 -7.51 4.03 -30.12
C SER A 25 -6.65 4.50 -28.96
N ALA A 26 -7.06 4.22 -27.72
CA ALA A 26 -6.16 4.33 -26.59
C ALA A 26 -4.88 3.56 -26.95
N GLU A 27 -3.71 4.20 -26.79
CA GLU A 27 -2.47 3.46 -27.00
C GLU A 27 -2.45 2.27 -26.04
N PRO A 28 -2.05 1.07 -26.51
CA PRO A 28 -2.00 -0.10 -25.66
C PRO A 28 -1.07 0.16 -24.48
N PHE A 29 -1.50 -0.23 -23.28
CA PHE A 29 -0.70 -0.06 -22.06
C PHE A 29 0.64 -0.78 -22.21
N ALA A 30 1.72 -0.03 -22.35
CA ALA A 30 3.03 -0.53 -22.77
C ALA A 30 3.97 -0.96 -21.63
N TYR A 31 3.46 -1.15 -20.42
CA TYR A 31 4.27 -1.66 -19.31
C TYR A 31 4.75 -3.08 -19.64
N PRO A 32 6.07 -3.37 -19.59
CA PRO A 32 6.62 -4.57 -20.22
C PRO A 32 6.52 -5.84 -19.37
N GLU A 33 6.35 -5.71 -18.05
CA GLU A 33 6.33 -6.86 -17.15
C GLU A 33 4.90 -7.39 -16.98
N THR A 34 4.60 -8.48 -17.70
CA THR A 34 3.27 -9.08 -17.72
C THR A 34 3.10 -10.21 -16.70
N ASN A 35 4.17 -10.67 -16.06
CA ASN A 35 4.08 -11.65 -14.98
C ASN A 35 3.79 -10.92 -13.66
N PRO A 36 2.65 -11.20 -12.99
CA PRO A 36 2.25 -10.46 -11.81
C PRO A 36 3.23 -10.63 -10.64
N PHE A 37 3.82 -11.81 -10.47
CA PHE A 37 4.80 -12.04 -9.40
C PHE A 37 6.10 -11.27 -9.65
N MET A 38 6.56 -11.28 -10.90
CA MET A 38 7.74 -10.53 -11.30
C MET A 38 7.51 -9.02 -11.18
N ALA A 39 6.35 -8.53 -11.63
CA ALA A 39 5.99 -7.12 -11.46
C ALA A 39 5.99 -6.72 -9.98
N THR A 40 5.45 -7.56 -9.08
CA THR A 40 5.47 -7.30 -7.64
C THR A 40 6.88 -7.24 -7.05
N VAL A 41 7.78 -8.14 -7.46
CA VAL A 41 9.13 -8.26 -6.87
C VAL A 41 10.11 -7.25 -7.46
N ALA A 42 10.15 -7.14 -8.79
CA ALA A 42 11.16 -6.35 -9.50
C ALA A 42 10.69 -4.93 -9.83
N GLY A 43 9.37 -4.72 -9.96
CA GLY A 43 8.78 -3.45 -10.37
C GLY A 43 9.13 -3.03 -11.80
N THR A 44 8.96 -1.74 -12.07
CA THR A 44 9.26 -1.15 -13.38
C THR A 44 10.76 -1.25 -13.70
N PRO A 45 11.17 -1.57 -14.94
CA PRO A 45 12.56 -1.45 -15.36
C PRO A 45 13.07 -0.01 -15.19
N ASP A 46 14.31 0.18 -14.70
CA ASP A 46 14.82 1.51 -14.32
C ASP A 46 14.72 2.58 -15.42
N LYS A 47 14.87 2.21 -16.70
CA LYS A 47 14.76 3.13 -17.85
C LYS A 47 13.35 3.63 -18.12
N LEU A 48 12.34 2.98 -17.56
CA LEU A 48 10.92 3.29 -17.73
C LEU A 48 10.31 3.91 -16.47
N LYS A 49 11.10 4.01 -15.38
CA LYS A 49 10.65 4.64 -14.15
C LYS A 49 10.47 6.14 -14.34
N ALA A 50 9.47 6.71 -13.68
CA ALA A 50 9.39 8.16 -13.55
C ALA A 50 10.64 8.66 -12.80
N PRO A 51 11.34 9.68 -13.31
CA PRO A 51 12.52 10.20 -12.63
C PRO A 51 12.10 10.91 -11.34
N VAL A 52 12.86 10.66 -10.27
CA VAL A 52 12.75 11.36 -8.97
C VAL A 52 14.12 11.89 -8.57
N PRO A 53 14.23 12.95 -7.75
CA PRO A 53 15.51 13.42 -7.23
C PRO A 53 16.26 12.33 -6.47
N ASP A 54 17.57 12.47 -6.35
CA ASP A 54 18.35 11.62 -5.46
C ASP A 54 17.96 11.89 -4.01
N GLU A 55 18.06 10.86 -3.14
CA GLU A 55 17.63 10.97 -1.74
C GLU A 55 18.35 12.11 -0.99
N ILE A 56 19.62 12.34 -1.32
CA ILE A 56 20.44 13.39 -0.71
C ILE A 56 20.01 14.82 -1.10
N ASP A 57 19.32 14.96 -2.23
CA ASP A 57 18.84 16.25 -2.73
C ASP A 57 17.47 16.61 -2.16
N VAL A 58 16.77 15.65 -1.54
CA VAL A 58 15.48 15.90 -0.90
C VAL A 58 15.69 16.46 0.50
N GLN A 59 15.09 17.62 0.76
CA GLN A 59 15.06 18.23 2.08
C GLN A 59 14.17 17.41 3.02
N GLN A 60 14.80 16.59 3.87
CA GLN A 60 14.11 15.62 4.72
C GLN A 60 14.81 15.37 6.06
N ASP A 61 14.08 14.78 7.01
CA ASP A 61 14.60 14.32 8.29
C ASP A 61 13.72 13.19 8.87
N ASP A 62 14.31 12.36 9.72
CA ASP A 62 13.59 11.35 10.50
C ASP A 62 13.33 11.90 11.90
N LEU A 63 12.06 12.07 12.24
CA LEU A 63 11.59 12.59 13.51
C LEU A 63 10.88 11.50 14.32
N SER A 64 10.58 11.78 15.58
CA SER A 64 9.87 10.86 16.44
C SER A 64 8.92 11.58 17.39
N VAL A 65 7.75 10.99 17.65
CA VAL A 65 6.74 11.59 18.54
C VAL A 65 6.16 10.57 19.51
N ARG A 66 5.87 11.01 20.74
CA ARG A 66 5.24 10.18 21.78
C ARG A 66 3.72 10.20 21.63
N VAL A 67 3.17 9.21 20.92
CA VAL A 67 1.71 9.08 20.71
C VAL A 67 1.01 8.53 21.96
N LEU A 68 1.55 7.48 22.56
CA LEU A 68 0.99 6.83 23.76
C LEU A 68 1.90 7.06 24.99
N PRO A 69 1.78 8.18 25.72
CA PRO A 69 2.70 8.52 26.82
C PRO A 69 2.72 7.46 27.94
N ASP A 70 1.56 6.86 28.22
CA ASP A 70 1.38 5.88 29.29
C ASP A 70 1.69 4.43 28.87
N ARG A 71 1.99 4.19 27.58
CA ARG A 71 2.35 2.85 27.09
C ARG A 71 3.63 2.37 27.78
N LYS A 72 3.53 1.21 28.42
CA LYS A 72 4.66 0.48 28.98
C LYS A 72 5.08 -0.58 27.99
N LEU A 73 6.37 -0.59 27.66
CA LEU A 73 6.98 -1.60 26.83
C LEU A 73 8.04 -2.36 27.64
N PRO A 74 8.26 -3.66 27.38
CA PRO A 74 9.40 -4.35 27.98
C PRO A 74 10.71 -3.66 27.57
N PRO A 75 11.79 -3.75 28.39
CA PRO A 75 13.05 -3.08 28.08
C PRO A 75 13.60 -3.38 26.68
N ALA A 76 13.40 -4.59 26.17
CA ALA A 76 13.77 -5.00 24.81
C ALA A 76 13.14 -4.14 23.70
N LEU A 77 11.97 -3.54 23.94
CA LEU A 77 11.22 -2.72 22.99
C LEU A 77 11.25 -1.23 23.32
N SER A 78 12.04 -0.81 24.31
CA SER A 78 12.07 0.58 24.78
C SER A 78 12.36 1.62 23.69
N ARG A 79 13.11 1.25 22.64
CA ARG A 79 13.38 2.09 21.46
C ARG A 79 12.15 2.42 20.61
N TYR A 80 11.09 1.63 20.70
CA TYR A 80 9.85 1.79 19.94
C TYR A 80 8.75 2.49 20.76
N ARG A 81 9.13 3.21 21.81
CA ARG A 81 8.18 3.97 22.63
C ARG A 81 7.72 5.27 21.93
N ASP A 82 8.58 5.79 21.06
CA ASP A 82 8.27 6.93 20.20
C ASP A 82 8.00 6.41 18.79
N LEU A 83 6.94 6.92 18.17
CA LEU A 83 6.63 6.63 16.78
C LEU A 83 7.60 7.42 15.92
N HIS A 84 8.42 6.72 15.15
CA HIS A 84 9.31 7.36 14.20
C HIS A 84 8.58 7.57 12.88
N PHE A 85 8.87 8.68 12.21
CA PHE A 85 8.29 9.04 10.93
C PHE A 85 9.28 9.89 10.14
N ARG A 86 9.11 9.91 8.83
CA ARG A 86 9.93 10.75 7.95
C ARG A 86 9.14 11.96 7.50
N VAL A 87 9.78 13.12 7.51
CA VAL A 87 9.24 14.34 6.90
C VAL A 87 10.16 14.82 5.79
N ALA A 88 9.58 15.16 4.64
CA ALA A 88 10.23 15.94 3.59
C ALA A 88 9.44 17.25 3.41
N TRP A 89 10.11 18.39 3.33
CA TRP A 89 9.43 19.69 3.32
C TRP A 89 9.98 20.65 2.27
N GLN A 90 9.14 21.59 1.85
CA GLN A 90 9.46 22.72 0.99
C GLN A 90 9.82 23.94 1.84
N ASP A 91 10.60 24.88 1.28
CA ASP A 91 10.90 26.15 1.94
C ASP A 91 9.70 27.12 1.91
N GLU A 92 8.87 27.03 0.87
CA GLU A 92 7.67 27.84 0.68
C GLU A 92 6.41 27.12 1.20
N PRO A 93 5.33 27.86 1.54
CA PRO A 93 4.05 27.25 1.88
C PRO A 93 3.56 26.30 0.78
N ALA A 94 3.17 25.08 1.16
CA ALA A 94 2.87 24.02 0.20
C ALA A 94 1.79 23.04 0.72
N PRO A 95 1.11 22.30 -0.18
CA PRO A 95 0.26 21.17 0.19
C PRO A 95 1.06 20.13 0.97
N LEU A 96 0.46 19.52 1.99
CA LEU A 96 1.04 18.38 2.69
C LEU A 96 0.32 17.09 2.32
N ILE A 97 1.07 16.06 1.94
CA ILE A 97 0.55 14.70 1.75
C ILE A 97 1.06 13.78 2.85
N PHE A 98 0.13 13.15 3.57
CA PHE A 98 0.45 12.00 4.42
C PHE A 98 0.56 10.75 3.56
N LEU A 99 1.59 9.94 3.78
CA LEU A 99 1.84 8.69 3.06
C LEU A 99 1.89 7.52 4.05
N ILE A 100 0.95 6.59 3.95
CA ILE A 100 0.83 5.44 4.85
C ILE A 100 1.38 4.17 4.17
N ALA A 101 2.31 3.51 4.85
CA ALA A 101 2.95 2.29 4.34
C ALA A 101 2.04 1.05 4.36
N GLY A 102 2.36 0.11 3.48
CA GLY A 102 1.68 -1.18 3.33
C GLY A 102 2.04 -2.20 4.41
N THR A 103 1.49 -3.41 4.32
CA THR A 103 1.59 -4.45 5.35
C THR A 103 3.02 -4.68 5.84
N GLY A 104 3.21 -4.60 7.16
CA GLY A 104 4.48 -4.77 7.85
C GLY A 104 5.58 -3.78 7.47
N SER A 105 5.31 -2.81 6.60
CA SER A 105 6.33 -1.91 6.07
C SER A 105 6.51 -0.69 6.96
N GLY A 106 7.77 -0.29 7.15
CA GLY A 106 8.14 0.93 7.83
C GLY A 106 8.08 2.16 6.92
N TYR A 107 8.11 3.34 7.53
CA TYR A 107 8.21 4.64 6.84
C TYR A 107 9.47 4.77 5.98
N ASP A 108 10.51 3.97 6.25
CA ASP A 108 11.83 3.96 5.60
C ASP A 108 11.96 2.94 4.45
N SER A 109 10.86 2.26 4.08
CA SER A 109 10.88 1.29 2.99
C SER A 109 11.12 1.93 1.62
N SER A 110 11.77 1.21 0.70
CA SER A 110 12.16 1.71 -0.63
C SER A 110 11.01 2.31 -1.44
N ARG A 111 9.82 1.68 -1.36
CA ARG A 111 8.61 2.17 -2.04
C ARG A 111 8.12 3.48 -1.44
N MET A 112 8.15 3.61 -0.12
CA MET A 112 7.75 4.84 0.56
C MET A 112 8.74 5.96 0.26
N ASP A 113 10.04 5.65 0.20
CA ASP A 113 11.05 6.61 -0.21
C ASP A 113 10.86 7.09 -1.65
N TYR A 114 10.61 6.19 -2.62
CA TYR A 114 10.29 6.58 -4.01
C TYR A 114 9.08 7.54 -4.07
N LEU A 115 7.95 7.14 -3.46
CA LEU A 115 6.73 7.95 -3.47
C LEU A 115 6.92 9.31 -2.76
N LYS A 116 7.66 9.32 -1.64
CA LYS A 116 8.02 10.55 -0.94
C LYS A 116 8.81 11.50 -1.84
N ARG A 117 9.82 11.01 -2.55
CA ARG A 117 10.62 11.82 -3.48
C ARG A 117 9.79 12.32 -4.66
N LEU A 118 8.92 11.48 -5.21
CA LEU A 118 7.98 11.85 -6.26
C LEU A 118 7.03 12.97 -5.81
N PHE A 119 6.41 12.83 -4.64
CA PHE A 119 5.48 13.82 -4.11
C PHE A 119 6.18 15.12 -3.72
N TRP A 120 7.36 15.03 -3.12
CA TRP A 120 8.18 16.19 -2.79
C TRP A 120 8.60 16.95 -4.04
N GLN A 121 9.04 16.26 -5.11
CA GLN A 121 9.35 16.90 -6.39
C GLN A 121 8.13 17.60 -7.01
N ALA A 122 6.92 17.11 -6.74
CA ALA A 122 5.68 17.74 -7.17
C ALA A 122 5.27 18.96 -6.32
N GLY A 123 6.13 19.43 -5.41
CA GLY A 123 5.93 20.63 -4.61
C GLY A 123 5.11 20.40 -3.34
N MET A 124 5.01 19.16 -2.85
CA MET A 124 4.33 18.85 -1.58
C MET A 124 5.33 18.74 -0.42
N HIS A 125 4.88 19.08 0.78
CA HIS A 125 5.43 18.48 2.00
C HIS A 125 4.95 17.03 2.09
N VAL A 126 5.76 16.14 2.65
CA VAL A 126 5.43 14.72 2.79
C VAL A 126 5.69 14.29 4.22
N ILE A 127 4.69 13.69 4.88
CA ILE A 127 4.88 12.94 6.13
C ILE A 127 4.63 11.47 5.85
N VAL A 128 5.64 10.62 6.08
CA VAL A 128 5.57 9.18 5.85
C VAL A 128 5.42 8.46 7.17
N LEU A 129 4.41 7.59 7.26
CA LEU A 129 4.11 6.80 8.45
C LEU A 129 4.23 5.30 8.15
N SER A 130 4.80 4.56 9.10
CA SER A 130 4.77 3.11 9.10
C SER A 130 3.34 2.59 9.11
N SER A 131 3.14 1.38 8.61
CA SER A 131 1.84 0.72 8.66
C SER A 131 1.42 0.46 10.11
N PRO A 132 0.12 0.54 10.45
CA PRO A 132 -0.41 0.01 11.71
C PRO A 132 -0.01 -1.43 12.01
N SER A 133 0.31 -2.21 10.97
CA SER A 133 0.80 -3.59 11.09
C SER A 133 2.33 -3.72 11.28
N ASN A 134 3.09 -2.63 11.22
CA ASN A 134 4.53 -2.63 11.52
C ASN A 134 4.76 -2.62 13.03
N HIS A 135 5.81 -3.31 13.47
CA HIS A 135 6.18 -3.43 14.88
C HIS A 135 6.35 -2.08 15.59
N ASP A 136 6.87 -1.05 14.91
CA ASP A 136 7.07 0.27 15.50
C ASP A 136 5.74 0.96 15.83
N PHE A 137 4.77 0.91 14.92
CA PHE A 137 3.45 1.51 15.08
C PHE A 137 2.64 0.75 16.12
N ILE A 138 2.67 -0.58 16.09
CA ILE A 138 1.99 -1.41 17.11
C ILE A 138 2.49 -1.02 18.51
N ALA A 139 3.81 -0.83 18.66
CA ALA A 139 4.41 -0.47 19.94
C ALA A 139 4.12 0.98 20.36
N ALA A 140 4.24 1.94 19.44
CA ALA A 140 4.24 3.37 19.77
C ALA A 140 2.85 4.04 19.72
N ALA A 141 1.97 3.56 18.84
CA ALA A 141 0.77 4.29 18.42
C ALA A 141 -0.52 3.45 18.38
N SER A 142 -0.45 2.12 18.31
CA SER A 142 -1.65 1.28 18.36
C SER A 142 -2.22 1.22 19.78
N ASN A 143 -3.46 1.68 19.98
CA ASN A 143 -4.13 1.63 21.28
C ASN A 143 -4.46 0.19 21.69
N SER A 144 -5.00 -0.60 20.76
CA SER A 144 -5.33 -2.01 20.99
C SER A 144 -4.08 -2.90 21.03
N GLY A 145 -2.99 -2.50 20.36
CA GLY A 145 -1.86 -3.39 20.09
C GLY A 145 -2.26 -4.59 19.23
N MET A 146 -3.41 -4.56 18.55
CA MET A 146 -3.92 -5.62 17.68
C MET A 146 -4.53 -4.97 16.43
N PRO A 147 -3.70 -4.56 15.45
CA PRO A 147 -4.20 -3.93 14.24
C PRO A 147 -4.98 -4.92 13.36
N GLY A 148 -5.83 -4.41 12.48
CA GLY A 148 -6.66 -5.16 11.54
C GLY A 148 -8.16 -4.81 11.59
N VAL A 149 -8.56 -3.87 12.45
CA VAL A 149 -9.91 -3.30 12.48
C VAL A 149 -9.81 -1.88 11.91
N GLY A 150 -10.21 -1.71 10.66
CA GLY A 150 -9.96 -0.47 9.90
C GLY A 150 -10.36 0.82 10.62
N ALA A 151 -11.51 0.82 11.31
CA ALA A 151 -11.97 1.98 12.07
C ALA A 151 -11.13 2.28 13.33
N ASP A 152 -10.58 1.27 14.00
CA ASP A 152 -9.70 1.45 15.16
C ASP A 152 -8.32 1.91 14.68
N ASP A 153 -7.78 1.26 13.65
CA ASP A 153 -6.49 1.61 13.05
C ASP A 153 -6.49 3.04 12.49
N ALA A 154 -7.60 3.48 11.89
CA ALA A 154 -7.75 4.84 11.40
C ALA A 154 -7.76 5.89 12.52
N ARG A 155 -8.32 5.59 13.69
CA ARG A 155 -8.26 6.51 14.85
C ARG A 155 -6.84 6.65 15.39
N ASP A 156 -6.12 5.54 15.46
CA ASP A 156 -4.72 5.51 15.88
C ASP A 156 -3.84 6.27 14.88
N LEU A 157 -4.04 6.06 13.58
CA LEU A 157 -3.37 6.81 12.50
C LEU A 157 -3.70 8.29 12.54
N HIS A 158 -4.97 8.68 12.67
CA HIS A 158 -5.38 10.08 12.71
C HIS A 158 -4.71 10.83 13.88
N THR A 159 -4.65 10.18 15.04
CA THR A 159 -3.93 10.71 16.21
C THR A 159 -2.42 10.83 15.94
N ALA A 160 -1.80 9.78 15.38
CA ALA A 160 -0.38 9.78 15.03
C ALA A 160 -0.04 10.87 13.99
N MET A 161 -0.87 11.04 12.95
CA MET A 161 -0.74 12.06 11.91
C MET A 161 -0.79 13.47 12.51
N THR A 162 -1.72 13.71 13.43
CA THR A 162 -1.85 14.99 14.13
C THR A 162 -0.58 15.35 14.88
N LEU A 163 -0.06 14.42 15.68
CA LEU A 163 1.11 14.65 16.51
C LEU A 163 2.40 14.72 15.68
N ALA A 164 2.52 13.90 14.63
CA ALA A 164 3.64 13.94 13.71
C ALA A 164 3.70 15.26 12.95
N LEU A 165 2.55 15.77 12.48
CA LEU A 165 2.46 17.08 11.84
C LEU A 165 2.89 18.19 12.78
N GLN A 166 2.37 18.21 14.01
CA GLN A 166 2.73 19.21 15.00
C GLN A 166 4.25 19.20 15.28
N GLU A 167 4.83 18.02 15.56
CA GLU A 167 6.27 17.87 15.78
C GLU A 167 7.08 18.33 14.56
N ALA A 168 6.64 17.98 13.35
CA ALA A 168 7.31 18.37 12.12
C ALA A 168 7.30 19.89 11.91
N GLN A 169 6.15 20.55 12.09
CA GLN A 169 6.04 22.01 11.98
C GLN A 169 6.86 22.72 13.06
N ASP A 170 6.83 22.23 14.30
CA ASP A 170 7.61 22.80 15.41
C ASP A 170 9.12 22.70 15.17
N LYS A 171 9.59 21.60 14.54
CA LYS A 171 11.02 21.37 14.26
C LYS A 171 11.52 22.02 12.98
N LYS A 172 10.68 22.09 11.95
CA LYS A 172 11.08 22.47 10.58
C LYS A 172 10.56 23.83 10.14
N GLY A 173 9.48 24.31 10.77
CA GLY A 173 8.94 25.65 10.51
C GLY A 173 8.26 25.81 9.15
N PHE A 174 7.80 24.73 8.51
CA PHE A 174 7.08 24.81 7.24
C PHE A 174 5.58 25.12 7.44
N GLU A 175 5.00 25.78 6.43
CA GLU A 175 3.57 26.10 6.38
C GLU A 175 2.82 25.17 5.43
N VAL A 176 1.66 24.66 5.89
CA VAL A 176 0.78 23.78 5.12
C VAL A 176 -0.38 24.57 4.55
N THR A 177 -0.60 24.48 3.24
CA THR A 177 -1.70 25.18 2.56
C THR A 177 -2.97 24.35 2.42
N GLU A 178 -2.83 23.03 2.32
CA GLU A 178 -3.90 22.06 2.15
C GLU A 178 -3.42 20.65 2.54
N TYR A 179 -4.35 19.72 2.77
CA TYR A 179 -4.03 18.36 3.19
C TYR A 179 -4.43 17.34 2.13
N ARG A 180 -3.53 16.39 1.88
CA ARG A 180 -3.73 15.24 1.00
C ARG A 180 -3.34 13.97 1.73
N LEU A 181 -3.83 12.85 1.24
CA LEU A 181 -3.58 11.55 1.83
C LEU A 181 -3.28 10.53 0.74
N ALA A 182 -2.27 9.70 0.95
CA ALA A 182 -2.00 8.55 0.10
C ALA A 182 -1.65 7.35 0.97
N GLY A 183 -1.95 6.17 0.44
CA GLY A 183 -1.51 4.94 1.05
C GLY A 183 -1.20 3.90 -0.01
N PHE A 184 -0.33 2.96 0.34
CA PHE A 184 -0.01 1.80 -0.50
C PHE A 184 -0.50 0.50 0.15
N SER A 185 -1.14 -0.37 -0.63
CA SER A 185 -1.59 -1.69 -0.17
C SER A 185 -2.51 -1.55 1.07
N LEU A 186 -2.20 -2.23 2.17
CA LEU A 186 -2.89 -2.04 3.44
C LEU A 186 -2.92 -0.56 3.90
N GLY A 187 -1.88 0.23 3.61
CA GLY A 187 -1.89 1.67 3.87
C GLY A 187 -2.94 2.41 3.04
N ALA A 188 -3.28 1.94 1.85
CA ALA A 188 -4.35 2.50 1.03
C ALA A 188 -5.73 2.19 1.63
N LEU A 189 -5.94 0.97 2.14
CA LEU A 189 -7.14 0.66 2.93
C LEU A 189 -7.27 1.60 4.12
N HIS A 190 -6.20 1.77 4.90
CA HIS A 190 -6.19 2.70 6.02
C HIS A 190 -6.43 4.15 5.59
N ALA A 191 -5.87 4.59 4.46
CA ALA A 191 -6.11 5.92 3.94
C ALA A 191 -7.61 6.18 3.67
N ALA A 192 -8.33 5.18 3.14
CA ALA A 192 -9.78 5.27 2.95
C ALA A 192 -10.54 5.41 4.29
N PHE A 193 -10.20 4.60 5.30
CA PHE A 193 -10.81 4.71 6.63
C PHE A 193 -10.46 6.01 7.35
N VAL A 194 -9.22 6.49 7.22
CA VAL A 194 -8.79 7.78 7.78
C VAL A 194 -9.53 8.94 7.12
N ALA A 195 -9.70 8.89 5.80
CA ALA A 195 -10.46 9.91 5.07
C ALA A 195 -11.94 9.91 5.48
N GLU A 196 -12.56 8.73 5.65
CA GLU A 196 -13.94 8.63 6.12
C GLU A 196 -14.07 9.20 7.54
N LEU A 197 -13.19 8.79 8.46
CA LEU A 197 -13.16 9.31 9.82
C LEU A 197 -13.00 10.83 9.84
N ASP A 198 -12.05 11.36 9.07
CA ASP A 198 -11.77 12.79 9.03
C ASP A 198 -12.89 13.61 8.37
N SER A 199 -13.70 13.00 7.50
CA SER A 199 -14.90 13.67 6.95
C SER A 199 -15.92 14.06 8.04
N HIS A 200 -15.89 13.38 9.20
CA HIS A 200 -16.71 13.72 10.36
C HIS A 200 -15.98 14.62 11.37
N LEU A 201 -14.66 14.49 11.50
CA LEU A 201 -13.85 15.27 12.45
C LEU A 201 -13.50 16.66 11.92
N GLY A 202 -13.31 16.78 10.60
CA GLY A 202 -12.97 18.00 9.90
C GLY A 202 -11.61 18.59 10.25
N GLN A 203 -10.64 17.76 10.67
CA GLN A 203 -9.34 18.25 11.11
C GLN A 203 -8.41 18.50 9.92
N PHE A 204 -8.31 17.54 9.00
CA PHE A 204 -7.50 17.68 7.80
C PHE A 204 -8.33 18.12 6.59
N ASN A 205 -9.58 17.68 6.47
CA ASN A 205 -10.47 17.89 5.32
C ASN A 205 -9.73 17.60 3.99
N PHE A 206 -9.28 16.36 3.81
CA PHE A 206 -8.40 16.01 2.68
C PHE A 206 -8.96 16.41 1.31
N ASP A 207 -8.22 17.26 0.59
CA ASP A 207 -8.56 17.70 -0.76
C ASP A 207 -8.42 16.57 -1.79
N LYS A 208 -7.44 15.69 -1.57
CA LYS A 208 -7.15 14.52 -2.41
C LYS A 208 -6.72 13.33 -1.58
N VAL A 209 -7.29 12.16 -1.88
CA VAL A 209 -6.98 10.87 -1.29
C VAL A 209 -6.63 9.88 -2.40
N LEU A 210 -5.42 9.33 -2.38
CA LEU A 210 -4.92 8.38 -3.39
C LEU A 210 -4.71 6.99 -2.80
N LEU A 211 -5.46 6.03 -3.31
CA LEU A 211 -5.41 4.63 -2.88
C LEU A 211 -4.58 3.81 -3.87
N LEU A 212 -3.33 3.47 -3.52
CA LEU A 212 -2.42 2.73 -4.40
C LEU A 212 -2.49 1.22 -4.11
N ASN A 213 -3.03 0.44 -5.04
CA ASN A 213 -3.27 -1.00 -4.93
C ASN A 213 -3.99 -1.41 -3.62
N PRO A 214 -5.14 -0.80 -3.28
CA PRO A 214 -5.81 -1.12 -2.02
C PRO A 214 -6.37 -2.56 -2.03
N PRO A 215 -6.28 -3.33 -0.92
CA PRO A 215 -7.17 -4.46 -0.74
C PRO A 215 -8.61 -3.95 -0.65
N VAL A 216 -9.54 -4.65 -1.29
CA VAL A 216 -10.98 -4.37 -1.13
C VAL A 216 -11.52 -5.13 0.07
N ASP A 217 -11.25 -6.42 0.15
CA ASP A 217 -11.55 -7.28 1.29
C ASP A 217 -10.22 -7.71 1.92
N LEU A 218 -9.92 -7.13 3.10
CA LEU A 218 -8.66 -7.40 3.78
C LEU A 218 -8.54 -8.87 4.18
N TYR A 219 -9.62 -9.50 4.63
CA TYR A 219 -9.63 -10.88 5.08
C TYR A 219 -9.34 -11.84 3.92
N ALA A 220 -9.98 -11.62 2.76
CA ALA A 220 -9.68 -12.38 1.55
C ALA A 220 -8.25 -12.13 1.06
N SER A 221 -7.78 -10.87 1.10
CA SER A 221 -6.44 -10.48 0.64
C SER A 221 -5.34 -11.19 1.43
N VAL A 222 -5.46 -11.24 2.77
CA VAL A 222 -4.46 -11.92 3.61
C VAL A 222 -4.48 -13.44 3.41
N GLY A 223 -5.64 -14.04 3.20
CA GLY A 223 -5.74 -15.46 2.86
C GLY A 223 -5.00 -15.81 1.55
N ARG A 224 -5.13 -14.96 0.52
CA ARG A 224 -4.41 -15.13 -0.75
C ARG A 224 -2.89 -14.98 -0.59
N LEU A 225 -2.45 -14.05 0.26
CA LEU A 225 -1.02 -13.91 0.58
C LEU A 225 -0.48 -15.15 1.32
N ASP A 226 -1.26 -15.68 2.27
CA ASP A 226 -0.89 -16.89 2.99
C ASP A 226 -0.73 -18.08 2.03
N GLU A 227 -1.63 -18.25 1.05
CA GLU A 227 -1.56 -19.30 0.03
C GLU A 227 -0.24 -19.30 -0.77
N LEU A 228 0.35 -18.13 -1.04
CA LEU A 228 1.63 -18.03 -1.76
C LEU A 228 2.78 -18.72 -1.03
N SER A 229 2.77 -18.67 0.31
CA SER A 229 3.78 -19.31 1.16
C SER A 229 3.68 -20.84 1.20
N TYR A 230 2.58 -21.42 0.69
CA TYR A 230 2.35 -22.87 0.62
C TYR A 230 2.54 -23.43 -0.81
N THR A 231 3.03 -22.63 -1.74
CA THR A 231 3.27 -23.05 -3.12
C THR A 231 4.30 -24.18 -3.17
N ARG A 232 3.96 -25.29 -3.83
CA ARG A 232 4.88 -26.43 -4.00
C ARG A 232 5.92 -26.10 -5.07
N ILE A 233 7.19 -26.29 -4.73
CA ILE A 233 8.31 -26.14 -5.66
C ILE A 233 8.94 -27.51 -5.89
N ASP A 234 9.08 -27.90 -7.15
CA ASP A 234 9.70 -29.17 -7.52
C ASP A 234 11.15 -29.24 -7.01
N GLY A 235 11.47 -30.29 -6.24
CA GLY A 235 12.80 -30.49 -5.66
C GLY A 235 13.04 -29.82 -4.30
N VAL A 236 12.07 -29.07 -3.76
CA VAL A 236 12.14 -28.41 -2.45
C VAL A 236 11.12 -29.08 -1.51
N SER A 237 11.58 -29.70 -0.43
CA SER A 237 10.71 -30.47 0.49
C SER A 237 10.30 -29.75 1.77
N ASP A 238 10.90 -28.59 2.07
CA ASP A 238 10.60 -27.73 3.23
C ASP A 238 11.01 -26.26 2.99
N THR A 239 10.43 -25.32 3.73
CA THR A 239 10.75 -23.89 3.78
C THR A 239 12.23 -23.57 4.05
N GLU A 240 12.93 -24.32 4.91
CA GLU A 240 14.39 -24.17 5.08
C GLU A 240 15.15 -24.54 3.80
N SER A 241 14.69 -25.56 3.06
CA SER A 241 15.29 -25.94 1.78
C SER A 241 15.01 -24.94 0.66
N PHE A 242 13.96 -24.11 0.77
CA PHE A 242 13.67 -23.06 -0.20
C PHE A 242 14.68 -21.92 -0.14
N TYR A 243 14.93 -21.34 1.04
CA TYR A 243 15.88 -20.24 1.15
C TYR A 243 17.27 -20.70 0.73
N GLU A 244 17.68 -21.92 1.12
CA GLU A 244 18.92 -22.53 0.67
C GLU A 244 18.95 -22.71 -0.86
N HIS A 245 17.86 -23.17 -1.46
CA HIS A 245 17.72 -23.31 -2.92
C HIS A 245 17.83 -21.96 -3.66
N ILE A 246 17.16 -20.91 -3.17
CA ILE A 246 17.28 -19.55 -3.71
C ILE A 246 18.70 -19.01 -3.54
N PHE A 247 19.31 -19.17 -2.35
CA PHE A 247 20.69 -18.75 -2.11
C PHE A 247 21.67 -19.50 -3.02
N GLN A 248 21.44 -20.78 -3.32
CA GLN A 248 22.25 -21.53 -4.27
C GLN A 248 22.08 -21.04 -5.71
N LYS A 249 20.86 -20.70 -6.16
CA LYS A 249 20.63 -20.06 -7.47
C LYS A 249 21.37 -18.73 -7.59
N LEU A 250 21.23 -17.86 -6.58
CA LEU A 250 21.93 -16.58 -6.52
C LEU A 250 23.45 -16.79 -6.52
N SER A 251 23.96 -17.72 -5.70
CA SER A 251 25.38 -18.02 -5.62
C SER A 251 25.97 -18.53 -6.93
N ARG A 252 25.25 -19.38 -7.67
CA ARG A 252 25.67 -19.85 -9.00
C ARG A 252 25.71 -18.71 -10.01
N HIS A 253 24.67 -17.87 -10.04
CA HIS A 253 24.62 -16.70 -10.91
C HIS A 253 25.83 -15.76 -10.67
N PHE A 254 26.15 -15.47 -9.40
CA PHE A 254 27.30 -14.63 -9.04
C PHE A 254 28.66 -15.31 -9.30
N ALA A 255 28.76 -16.64 -9.09
CA ALA A 255 29.98 -17.39 -9.37
C ALA A 255 30.32 -17.43 -10.87
N GLU A 256 29.31 -17.39 -11.74
CA GLU A 256 29.48 -17.41 -13.19
C GLU A 256 29.80 -16.04 -13.79
N ARG A 257 29.37 -14.94 -13.15
CA ARG A 257 29.46 -13.59 -13.75
C ARG A 257 30.40 -12.59 -13.09
N GLY A 258 30.88 -12.87 -11.88
CA GLY A 258 31.77 -11.96 -11.16
C GLY A 258 31.02 -10.75 -10.59
N ASN A 259 31.40 -10.37 -9.38
CA ASN A 259 30.72 -9.41 -8.51
C ASN A 259 30.71 -7.99 -9.11
N ASN A 260 29.53 -7.38 -9.31
CA ASN A 260 29.31 -5.93 -9.36
C ASN A 260 27.80 -5.59 -9.19
N ASP A 261 27.53 -4.66 -8.27
CA ASP A 261 26.28 -3.93 -8.00
C ASP A 261 24.94 -4.69 -7.92
N ILE A 262 24.45 -4.85 -6.69
CA ILE A 262 23.12 -5.39 -6.36
C ILE A 262 22.10 -4.25 -6.47
N GLN A 263 21.42 -4.14 -7.62
CA GLN A 263 20.29 -3.22 -7.85
C GLN A 263 19.10 -3.96 -8.50
N ALA A 264 17.97 -3.29 -8.78
CA ALA A 264 16.79 -3.87 -9.45
C ALA A 264 17.14 -4.56 -10.79
N SER A 265 18.23 -4.16 -11.44
CA SER A 265 18.85 -4.84 -12.57
C SER A 265 19.17 -6.31 -12.31
N LEU A 266 19.54 -6.68 -11.07
CA LEU A 266 19.86 -8.05 -10.68
C LEU A 266 18.67 -9.00 -10.86
N PHE A 267 17.45 -8.59 -10.48
CA PHE A 267 16.27 -9.44 -10.66
C PHE A 267 15.95 -9.64 -12.14
N TYR A 268 16.00 -8.58 -12.94
CA TYR A 268 15.85 -8.70 -14.40
C TYR A 268 16.98 -9.53 -15.03
N GLU A 269 18.21 -9.42 -14.56
CA GLU A 269 19.35 -10.21 -15.03
C GLU A 269 19.23 -11.69 -14.67
N ILE A 270 18.82 -12.00 -13.44
CA ILE A 270 18.53 -13.38 -13.01
C ILE A 270 17.43 -13.98 -13.87
N GLN A 271 16.35 -13.23 -14.12
CA GLN A 271 15.21 -13.72 -14.90
C GLN A 271 15.51 -13.88 -16.40
N ASN A 272 16.49 -13.16 -16.92
CA ASN A 272 17.02 -13.37 -18.28
C ASN A 272 18.17 -14.40 -18.31
N SER A 273 18.39 -15.15 -17.23
CA SER A 273 19.45 -16.16 -17.12
C SER A 273 18.88 -17.58 -16.95
N PRO A 274 19.71 -18.63 -17.08
CA PRO A 274 19.29 -20.00 -16.76
C PRO A 274 18.83 -20.20 -15.31
N GLU A 275 19.18 -19.27 -14.41
CA GLU A 275 18.80 -19.29 -13.00
C GLU A 275 17.49 -18.52 -12.71
N ALA A 276 16.71 -18.22 -13.76
CA ALA A 276 15.39 -17.60 -13.66
C ALA A 276 14.54 -18.28 -12.58
N LEU A 277 13.83 -17.45 -11.81
CA LEU A 277 12.89 -17.95 -10.81
C LEU A 277 11.57 -18.24 -11.50
N THR A 278 11.07 -19.45 -11.29
CA THR A 278 9.73 -19.85 -11.70
C THR A 278 8.66 -19.05 -10.95
N ASP A 279 7.43 -19.03 -11.49
CA ASP A 279 6.29 -18.41 -10.81
C ASP A 279 6.08 -18.96 -9.40
N ALA A 280 6.32 -20.26 -9.20
CA ALA A 280 6.24 -20.89 -7.88
C ALA A 280 7.30 -20.37 -6.90
N GLU A 281 8.53 -20.16 -7.38
CA GLU A 281 9.62 -19.60 -6.58
C GLU A 281 9.40 -18.11 -6.28
N LEU A 282 8.87 -17.34 -7.23
CA LEU A 282 8.50 -15.93 -7.03
C LEU A 282 7.32 -15.79 -6.06
N ALA A 283 6.28 -16.60 -6.22
CA ALA A 283 5.15 -16.67 -5.29
C ALA A 283 5.65 -17.00 -3.88
N MET A 284 6.50 -18.01 -3.73
CA MET A 284 7.06 -18.37 -2.45
C MET A 284 7.97 -17.27 -1.86
N LEU A 285 8.73 -16.54 -2.68
CA LEU A 285 9.53 -15.39 -2.22
C LEU A 285 8.64 -14.26 -1.68
N ILE A 286 7.55 -13.95 -2.39
CA ILE A 286 6.55 -12.97 -1.93
C ILE A 286 5.93 -13.46 -0.61
N GLY A 287 5.44 -14.70 -0.58
CA GLY A 287 4.85 -15.31 0.61
C GLY A 287 5.81 -15.36 1.80
N ALA A 288 7.10 -15.58 1.56
CA ALA A 288 8.16 -15.53 2.57
C ALA A 288 8.31 -14.15 3.21
N VAL A 289 8.38 -13.08 2.41
CA VAL A 289 8.45 -11.70 2.93
C VAL A 289 7.23 -11.39 3.79
N PHE A 290 6.03 -11.70 3.31
CA PHE A 290 4.81 -11.50 4.07
C PHE A 290 4.73 -12.37 5.33
N ARG A 291 5.36 -13.55 5.33
CA ARG A 291 5.44 -14.40 6.52
C ARG A 291 6.24 -13.75 7.64
N PHE A 292 7.32 -13.04 7.33
CA PHE A 292 8.05 -12.26 8.33
C PHE A 292 7.19 -11.11 8.89
N SER A 293 6.46 -10.41 8.02
CA SER A 293 5.51 -9.37 8.47
C SER A 293 4.43 -9.94 9.39
N ALA A 294 3.85 -11.10 9.04
CA ALA A 294 2.88 -11.79 9.89
C ALA A 294 3.49 -12.24 11.22
N ALA A 295 4.73 -12.73 11.22
CA ALA A 295 5.43 -13.13 12.43
C ALA A 295 5.69 -11.95 13.37
N ASP A 296 6.14 -10.82 12.85
CA ASP A 296 6.34 -9.60 13.62
C ASP A 296 5.01 -9.08 14.20
N LEU A 297 3.96 -9.00 13.37
CA LEU A 297 2.61 -8.65 13.81
C LEU A 297 2.15 -9.56 14.96
N ASN A 298 2.21 -10.88 14.76
CA ASN A 298 1.79 -11.86 15.76
C ASN A 298 2.56 -11.71 17.07
N PHE A 299 3.88 -11.57 16.99
CA PHE A 299 4.75 -11.45 18.15
C PHE A 299 4.50 -10.14 18.91
N MET A 300 4.42 -9.02 18.20
CA MET A 300 4.22 -7.71 18.80
C MET A 300 2.83 -7.60 19.44
N SER A 301 1.79 -8.08 18.76
CA SER A 301 0.44 -8.08 19.29
C SER A 301 0.29 -8.95 20.54
N ASP A 302 0.87 -10.16 20.53
CA ASP A 302 0.87 -11.05 21.70
C ASP A 302 1.65 -10.45 22.87
N LEU A 303 2.83 -9.85 22.60
CA LEU A 303 3.69 -9.30 23.63
C LEU A 303 3.11 -8.04 24.29
N ILE A 304 2.52 -7.14 23.51
CA ILE A 304 1.92 -5.89 24.03
C ILE A 304 0.66 -6.17 24.86
N ASN A 305 -0.04 -7.25 24.55
CA ASN A 305 -1.26 -7.64 25.22
C ASN A 305 -1.08 -8.75 26.26
N ASP A 306 0.16 -9.09 26.64
CA ASP A 306 0.48 -10.16 27.58
C ASP A 306 -0.20 -11.51 27.23
N GLY A 307 -0.36 -11.81 25.94
CA GLY A 307 -1.11 -12.96 25.44
C GLY A 307 -0.46 -14.32 25.73
N GLY A 308 0.85 -14.35 25.97
CA GLY A 308 1.55 -15.53 26.47
C GLY A 308 1.86 -16.62 25.43
N ARG A 309 1.54 -16.42 24.14
CA ARG A 309 1.74 -17.44 23.10
C ARG A 309 3.19 -17.58 22.69
N PHE A 310 3.90 -16.46 22.53
CA PHE A 310 5.30 -16.47 22.12
C PHE A 310 6.20 -16.20 23.31
N ALA A 311 6.00 -15.09 24.01
CA ALA A 311 6.70 -14.76 25.24
C ALA A 311 5.86 -15.18 26.46
N PRO A 312 6.39 -15.99 27.40
CA PRO A 312 5.64 -16.37 28.60
C PRO A 312 5.20 -15.14 29.41
N VAL A 313 3.96 -15.17 29.91
CA VAL A 313 3.40 -14.09 30.75
C VAL A 313 4.32 -13.81 31.94
N GLY A 314 4.58 -12.53 32.20
CA GLY A 314 5.44 -12.07 33.30
C GLY A 314 6.94 -12.26 33.06
N LYS A 315 7.37 -12.80 31.91
CA LYS A 315 8.79 -12.84 31.54
C LYS A 315 9.22 -11.48 31.03
N GLU A 316 10.09 -10.81 31.77
CA GLU A 316 10.69 -9.55 31.34
C GLU A 316 11.69 -9.79 30.20
N LEU A 317 11.37 -9.28 29.00
CA LEU A 317 12.30 -9.25 27.88
C LEU A 317 13.27 -8.08 28.07
N LYS A 318 14.50 -8.39 28.48
CA LYS A 318 15.59 -7.42 28.64
C LYS A 318 16.20 -7.08 27.29
N VAL A 319 16.91 -5.95 27.20
CA VAL A 319 17.68 -5.55 25.99
C VAL A 319 18.62 -6.66 25.50
N SER A 320 19.18 -7.46 26.40
CA SER A 320 20.07 -8.59 26.06
C SER A 320 19.34 -9.91 25.75
N THR A 321 18.01 -9.94 25.82
CA THR A 321 17.23 -11.16 25.55
C THR A 321 17.20 -11.40 24.05
N SER A 322 17.74 -12.54 23.60
CA SER A 322 17.62 -12.93 22.19
C SER A 322 16.16 -13.12 21.83
N LEU A 323 15.70 -12.42 20.77
CA LEU A 323 14.35 -12.54 20.25
C LEU A 323 14.19 -13.68 19.24
N THR A 324 15.30 -14.30 18.81
CA THR A 324 15.32 -15.37 17.80
C THR A 324 14.39 -16.56 18.13
N PRO A 325 14.32 -17.07 19.38
CA PRO A 325 13.41 -18.16 19.71
C PRO A 325 11.93 -17.79 19.53
N TYR A 326 11.58 -16.52 19.78
CA TYR A 326 10.22 -16.02 19.63
C TYR A 326 9.87 -15.85 18.16
N LEU A 327 10.76 -15.24 17.38
CA LEU A 327 10.61 -15.11 15.94
C LEU A 327 10.42 -16.48 15.27
N ARG A 328 11.25 -17.47 15.58
CA ARG A 328 11.11 -18.84 15.05
C ARG A 328 9.74 -19.44 15.30
N ARG A 329 9.15 -19.19 16.47
CA ARG A 329 7.81 -19.66 16.80
C ARG A 329 6.73 -18.86 16.07
N ALA A 330 6.91 -17.54 15.97
CA ALA A 330 5.98 -16.64 15.29
C ALA A 330 5.88 -16.90 13.78
N LEU A 331 6.96 -17.36 13.13
CA LEU A 331 6.95 -17.76 11.72
C LEU A 331 5.94 -18.87 11.37
N PHE A 332 5.50 -19.67 12.35
CA PHE A 332 4.46 -20.70 12.12
C PHE A 332 3.03 -20.14 12.14
N CYS A 333 2.84 -18.87 12.52
CA CYS A 333 1.54 -18.22 12.54
C CYS A 333 1.50 -17.16 11.43
N ASP A 334 0.72 -17.44 10.39
CA ASP A 334 0.46 -16.52 9.29
C ASP A 334 -0.63 -15.49 9.64
N PHE A 335 -1.10 -14.71 8.65
CA PHE A 335 -2.14 -13.71 8.90
C PHE A 335 -3.47 -14.36 9.28
N THR A 336 -3.83 -15.46 8.63
CA THR A 336 -5.04 -16.21 8.97
C THR A 336 -4.98 -16.73 10.40
N CYS A 337 -3.82 -17.24 10.83
CA CYS A 337 -3.57 -17.62 12.22
C CYS A 337 -3.67 -16.41 13.18
N TYR A 338 -3.11 -15.25 12.83
CA TYR A 338 -3.24 -14.01 13.62
C TYR A 338 -4.72 -13.63 13.81
N VAL A 339 -5.47 -13.58 12.71
CA VAL A 339 -6.89 -13.20 12.72
C VAL A 339 -7.65 -14.15 13.63
N ASN A 340 -7.55 -15.46 13.42
CA ASN A 340 -8.33 -16.44 14.17
C ASN A 340 -7.92 -16.57 15.65
N SER A 341 -6.63 -16.40 15.96
CA SER A 341 -6.11 -16.66 17.30
C SER A 341 -6.06 -15.42 18.20
N GLN A 342 -5.93 -14.22 17.63
CA GLN A 342 -5.76 -12.96 18.36
C GLN A 342 -6.86 -11.94 18.06
N LEU A 343 -6.96 -11.50 16.80
CA LEU A 343 -7.82 -10.36 16.44
C LEU A 343 -9.31 -10.68 16.57
N TRP A 344 -9.76 -11.79 15.98
CA TRP A 344 -11.16 -12.22 16.02
C TRP A 344 -11.67 -12.40 17.46
N PRO A 345 -11.00 -13.16 18.35
CA PRO A 345 -11.43 -13.27 19.74
C PRO A 345 -11.55 -11.93 20.47
N ALA A 346 -10.63 -11.00 20.21
CA ALA A 346 -10.65 -9.66 20.82
C ALA A 346 -11.81 -8.81 20.29
N TRP A 347 -12.11 -8.91 19.00
CA TRP A 347 -13.23 -8.22 18.36
C TRP A 347 -14.58 -8.81 18.79
N GLU A 348 -14.72 -10.13 18.78
CA GLU A 348 -15.94 -10.86 19.17
C GLU A 348 -16.34 -10.55 20.62
N ALA A 349 -15.37 -10.45 21.54
CA ALA A 349 -15.62 -10.12 22.93
C ALA A 349 -16.32 -8.75 23.12
N LYS A 350 -16.14 -7.82 22.18
CA LYS A 350 -16.81 -6.50 22.14
C LYS A 350 -18.07 -6.50 21.28
N ASN A 351 -18.27 -7.54 20.47
CA ASN A 351 -19.27 -7.64 19.42
C ASN A 351 -20.06 -8.96 19.51
N ALA A 352 -20.53 -9.29 20.72
CA ALA A 352 -21.16 -10.58 21.00
C ALA A 352 -22.33 -10.90 20.04
N GLY A 353 -22.30 -12.10 19.46
CA GLY A 353 -23.32 -12.59 18.53
C GLY A 353 -23.09 -12.23 17.06
N ARG A 354 -22.02 -11.49 16.75
CA ARG A 354 -21.56 -11.24 15.37
C ARG A 354 -20.59 -12.33 14.93
N SER A 355 -20.38 -12.44 13.62
CA SER A 355 -19.56 -13.45 12.96
C SER A 355 -18.23 -12.88 12.44
N ILE A 356 -17.30 -13.75 12.06
CA ILE A 356 -16.04 -13.33 11.44
C ILE A 356 -16.28 -12.64 10.09
N ASP A 357 -17.33 -13.03 9.37
CA ASP A 357 -17.75 -12.39 8.13
C ASP A 357 -18.23 -10.95 8.38
N ASP A 358 -18.87 -10.68 9.53
CA ASP A 358 -19.24 -9.31 9.92
C ASP A 358 -18.00 -8.46 10.16
N MET A 359 -16.98 -8.99 10.86
CA MET A 359 -15.71 -8.29 11.07
C MET A 359 -14.97 -8.06 9.74
N ALA A 360 -14.93 -9.08 8.87
CA ALA A 360 -14.31 -9.00 7.55
C ALA A 360 -14.97 -7.93 6.68
N TYR A 361 -16.31 -7.86 6.68
CA TYR A 361 -17.04 -6.81 5.99
C TYR A 361 -16.72 -5.42 6.54
N GLU A 362 -16.76 -5.23 7.87
CA GLU A 362 -16.53 -3.93 8.48
C GLU A 362 -15.13 -3.37 8.25
N THR A 363 -14.13 -4.25 8.11
CA THR A 363 -12.73 -3.87 7.83
C THR A 363 -12.41 -3.80 6.33
N SER A 364 -13.41 -3.93 5.46
CA SER A 364 -13.26 -3.90 3.99
C SER A 364 -13.59 -2.51 3.41
N LEU A 365 -13.10 -2.20 2.20
CA LEU A 365 -13.57 -1.01 1.47
C LEU A 365 -15.06 -1.07 1.13
N ARG A 366 -15.68 -2.27 1.16
CA ARG A 366 -17.11 -2.44 0.88
C ARG A 366 -17.97 -1.81 1.98
N SER A 367 -17.51 -1.78 3.23
CA SER A 367 -18.21 -1.07 4.30
C SER A 367 -18.20 0.45 4.11
N LEU A 368 -17.21 0.97 3.37
CA LEU A 368 -17.07 2.39 3.05
C LEU A 368 -17.71 2.77 1.70
N HIS A 369 -18.46 1.88 1.05
CA HIS A 369 -18.96 2.11 -0.31
C HIS A 369 -19.73 3.43 -0.45
N GLU A 370 -20.63 3.77 0.48
CA GLU A 370 -21.39 5.04 0.43
C GLU A 370 -20.50 6.29 0.50
N PHE A 371 -19.36 6.21 1.21
CA PHE A 371 -18.40 7.32 1.32
C PHE A 371 -17.49 7.42 0.09
N LEU A 372 -17.15 6.28 -0.52
CA LEU A 372 -16.20 6.19 -1.63
C LEU A 372 -16.86 6.41 -2.99
N GLN A 373 -18.12 5.97 -3.14
CA GLN A 373 -18.81 5.97 -4.43
C GLN A 373 -18.90 7.38 -5.02
N ASP A 374 -18.40 7.53 -6.26
CA ASP A 374 -18.42 8.78 -7.03
C ASP A 374 -17.78 9.99 -6.30
N ASN A 375 -16.92 9.74 -5.32
CA ASN A 375 -16.27 10.82 -4.57
C ASN A 375 -15.12 11.44 -5.39
N PRO A 376 -15.23 12.72 -5.81
CA PRO A 376 -14.25 13.34 -6.70
C PRO A 376 -12.89 13.62 -6.02
N HIS A 377 -12.83 13.51 -4.69
CA HIS A 377 -11.62 13.69 -3.90
C HIS A 377 -10.84 12.40 -3.72
N ILE A 378 -11.34 11.25 -4.19
CA ILE A 378 -10.70 9.95 -3.96
C ILE A 378 -10.46 9.23 -5.30
N ALA A 379 -9.23 8.76 -5.50
CA ALA A 379 -8.86 7.94 -6.64
C ALA A 379 -8.18 6.65 -6.20
N ALA A 380 -8.39 5.59 -6.99
CA ALA A 380 -7.79 4.29 -6.77
C ALA A 380 -6.96 3.87 -7.97
N VAL A 381 -5.74 3.39 -7.72
CA VAL A 381 -4.86 2.77 -8.71
C VAL A 381 -4.82 1.28 -8.44
N SER A 382 -5.06 0.44 -9.44
CA SER A 382 -4.97 -1.01 -9.27
C SER A 382 -4.74 -1.75 -10.58
N ASN A 383 -4.40 -3.04 -10.48
CA ASN A 383 -4.06 -3.91 -11.60
C ASN A 383 -4.99 -5.13 -11.64
N ALA A 384 -5.39 -5.56 -12.83
CA ALA A 384 -6.29 -6.71 -13.00
C ALA A 384 -5.64 -8.04 -12.58
N ASP A 385 -4.30 -8.09 -12.58
CA ASP A 385 -3.48 -9.21 -12.17
C ASP A 385 -2.92 -9.04 -10.74
N ASP A 386 -3.45 -8.10 -9.95
CA ASP A 386 -3.03 -7.94 -8.56
C ASP A 386 -3.36 -9.20 -7.74
N LEU A 387 -2.30 -9.84 -7.23
CA LEU A 387 -2.34 -11.12 -6.52
C LEU A 387 -3.20 -11.10 -5.25
N ILE A 388 -3.38 -9.92 -4.62
CA ILE A 388 -4.21 -9.81 -3.41
C ILE A 388 -5.71 -9.66 -3.71
N LEU A 389 -6.08 -9.38 -4.95
CA LEU A 389 -7.47 -9.11 -5.34
C LEU A 389 -8.12 -10.32 -5.99
N THR A 390 -9.42 -10.45 -5.75
CA THR A 390 -10.29 -11.27 -6.61
C THR A 390 -10.83 -10.44 -7.77
N ARG A 391 -11.39 -11.11 -8.77
CA ARG A 391 -12.10 -10.43 -9.86
C ARG A 391 -13.22 -9.51 -9.35
N LYS A 392 -13.96 -9.93 -8.32
CA LYS A 392 -15.03 -9.13 -7.70
C LYS A 392 -14.51 -7.91 -6.95
N ASP A 393 -13.25 -7.94 -6.52
CA ASP A 393 -12.61 -6.79 -5.88
C ASP A 393 -12.19 -5.78 -6.95
N TYR A 394 -11.60 -6.23 -8.04
CA TYR A 394 -11.27 -5.37 -9.18
C TYR A 394 -12.53 -4.72 -9.80
N GLU A 395 -13.61 -5.49 -9.99
CA GLU A 395 -14.90 -4.97 -10.43
C GLU A 395 -15.48 -3.93 -9.43
N PHE A 396 -15.36 -4.18 -8.12
CA PHE A 396 -15.78 -3.20 -7.10
C PHE A 396 -15.00 -1.88 -7.20
N LEU A 397 -13.68 -1.92 -7.44
CA LEU A 397 -12.89 -0.70 -7.62
C LEU A 397 -13.34 0.08 -8.86
N ALA A 398 -13.61 -0.62 -9.97
CA ALA A 398 -14.11 0.00 -11.19
C ALA A 398 -15.46 0.70 -10.96
N ASP A 399 -16.40 -0.01 -10.34
CA ASP A 399 -17.76 0.47 -10.12
C ASP A 399 -17.83 1.59 -9.07
N THR A 400 -16.96 1.56 -8.06
CA THR A 400 -16.99 2.53 -6.95
C THR A 400 -16.33 3.86 -7.33
N PHE A 401 -15.18 3.82 -8.01
CA PHE A 401 -14.39 5.01 -8.29
C PHE A 401 -14.64 5.61 -9.67
N GLY A 402 -15.31 4.90 -10.59
CA GLY A 402 -15.67 5.41 -11.91
C GLY A 402 -14.46 5.96 -12.68
N GLU A 403 -14.50 7.22 -13.07
CA GLU A 403 -13.39 7.89 -13.78
C GLU A 403 -12.10 8.01 -12.95
N ASN A 404 -12.23 7.99 -11.62
CA ASN A 404 -11.11 7.99 -10.68
C ASN A 404 -10.57 6.57 -10.39
N ALA A 405 -11.07 5.55 -11.09
CA ALA A 405 -10.51 4.20 -11.09
C ALA A 405 -9.40 4.09 -12.16
N TYR A 406 -8.14 4.26 -11.75
CA TYR A 406 -6.97 4.12 -12.62
C TYR A 406 -6.54 2.66 -12.67
N LEU A 407 -7.26 1.91 -13.50
CA LEU A 407 -7.15 0.46 -13.59
C LEU A 407 -6.32 0.03 -14.80
N TYR A 408 -5.36 -0.86 -14.57
CA TYR A 408 -4.45 -1.37 -15.60
C TYR A 408 -4.59 -2.89 -15.79
N PRO A 409 -4.27 -3.42 -16.98
CA PRO A 409 -4.41 -4.85 -17.25
C PRO A 409 -3.36 -5.70 -16.53
N HIS A 410 -2.17 -5.15 -16.27
CA HIS A 410 -1.10 -5.85 -15.57
C HIS A 410 -0.18 -4.90 -14.79
N GLY A 411 0.53 -5.45 -13.82
CA GLY A 411 1.43 -4.71 -12.93
C GLY A 411 1.60 -5.39 -11.56
N GLY A 412 0.92 -6.52 -11.33
CA GLY A 412 0.93 -7.23 -10.06
C GLY A 412 0.49 -6.33 -8.91
N HIS A 413 1.02 -6.61 -7.72
CA HIS A 413 0.82 -5.76 -6.55
C HIS A 413 1.73 -4.52 -6.56
N GLY A 414 1.34 -3.53 -7.37
CA GLY A 414 1.95 -2.21 -7.48
C GLY A 414 3.32 -2.16 -8.14
N GLY A 415 3.66 -3.12 -9.00
CA GLY A 415 4.92 -3.13 -9.75
C GLY A 415 5.05 -2.00 -10.77
N ASN A 416 3.93 -1.53 -11.29
CA ASN A 416 3.85 -0.44 -12.28
C ASN A 416 3.65 0.95 -11.65
N LEU A 417 3.66 1.10 -10.32
CA LEU A 417 3.41 2.39 -9.68
C LEU A 417 4.49 3.44 -9.95
N ASP A 418 5.70 2.98 -10.26
CA ASP A 418 6.82 3.82 -10.69
C ASP A 418 6.96 3.90 -12.22
N TYR A 419 6.10 3.24 -12.99
CA TYR A 419 6.06 3.38 -14.45
C TYR A 419 5.60 4.78 -14.82
N GLN A 420 6.36 5.47 -15.67
CA GLN A 420 6.14 6.90 -15.94
C GLN A 420 4.70 7.25 -16.34
N PRO A 421 4.04 6.58 -17.30
CA PRO A 421 2.64 6.87 -17.64
C PRO A 421 1.64 6.63 -16.50
N VAL A 422 1.89 5.64 -15.64
CA VAL A 422 1.04 5.37 -14.46
C VAL A 422 1.23 6.48 -13.43
N THR A 423 2.48 6.86 -13.20
CA THR A 423 2.88 7.95 -12.31
C THR A 423 2.24 9.26 -12.72
N GLU A 424 2.40 9.66 -13.98
CA GLU A 424 1.82 10.88 -14.52
C GLU A 424 0.32 10.94 -14.26
N ARG A 425 -0.40 9.83 -14.51
CA ARG A 425 -1.86 9.79 -14.37
C ARG A 425 -2.34 10.07 -12.94
N TYR A 426 -1.77 9.39 -11.93
CA TYR A 426 -2.20 9.64 -10.54
C TYR A 426 -1.62 10.95 -9.98
N MET A 427 -0.50 11.44 -10.51
CA MET A 427 0.03 12.75 -10.14
C MET A 427 -0.83 13.89 -10.67
N THR A 428 -1.40 13.76 -11.88
CA THR A 428 -2.39 14.71 -12.42
C THR A 428 -3.58 14.86 -11.47
N PHE A 429 -4.09 13.74 -10.94
CA PHE A 429 -5.16 13.76 -9.94
C PHE A 429 -4.77 14.52 -8.67
N LEU A 430 -3.59 14.20 -8.11
CA LEU A 430 -3.09 14.86 -6.91
C LEU A 430 -2.88 16.36 -7.12
N GLN A 431 -2.38 16.78 -8.28
CA GLN A 431 -2.15 18.19 -8.61
C GLN A 431 -3.42 18.96 -9.01
N GLY A 432 -4.57 18.30 -9.11
CA GLY A 432 -5.84 18.92 -9.48
C GLY A 432 -6.00 19.20 -10.97
N GLY A 433 -5.22 18.55 -11.84
CA GLY A 433 -5.40 18.61 -13.28
C GLY A 433 -6.60 17.74 -13.73
N ASN A 434 -7.40 18.24 -14.67
CA ASN A 434 -8.40 17.43 -15.37
C ASN A 434 -7.70 16.60 -16.47
N HIS A 435 -8.13 15.36 -16.66
CA HIS A 435 -7.78 14.57 -17.86
C HIS A 435 -8.47 15.23 -19.07
N GLU A 436 -7.70 15.85 -19.97
CA GLU A 436 -8.19 16.25 -21.31
C GLU A 436 -8.11 15.10 -22.32
#